data_AF-A0A7C3JKT2-F1
#
_entry.id   AF-A0A7C3JKT2-F1
#
_cell.length_a   1.000
_cell.length_b   1.000
_cell.length_c   1.000
_cell.angle_alpha   90.00
_cell.angle_beta   90.00
_cell.angle_gamma   90.00
#
_symmetry.space_group_name_H-M   'P 1'
#
loop_
_entity.id
_entity.type
_entity.pdbx_description
1 polymer ?
#
loop_
_entity_poly.entity_id
_entity_poly.type
_entity_poly.pdbx_seq_one_letter_code
_entity_poly.pdbx_strand_id
1 'polypeptide(L)'
;MISIDGATGEIHDSVRRMKGLYARILKHLATARSGGDFPTIIHTTLNAQNYTGLEAILATWSSNGLADGIMISTLTPIRDAGDESYRLSREQRVWIVSDLLRLKSHYPNFLCMTEAMIRRLHPDHTERFQPALCDTARWIESYDAAGKRVPQCVLSDKADCKECGCIITTLSDGTKRSSIGSMLETAGTMMKTLTLR
;
A
#
# COMPACT_ATOMS: atom_id res chain seq x y z
N MET A 1 5.67 0.56 -9.97
CA MET A 1 5.44 0.62 -8.51
C MET A 1 6.66 0.05 -7.81
N ILE A 2 7.12 0.65 -6.70
CA ILE A 2 8.33 0.23 -5.99
C ILE A 2 8.05 0.11 -4.50
N SER A 3 8.51 -0.99 -3.93
CA SER A 3 8.37 -1.29 -2.51
C SER A 3 9.32 -0.46 -1.65
N ILE A 4 8.80 0.36 -0.73
CA ILE A 4 9.58 1.10 0.28
C ILE A 4 8.91 0.99 1.65
N ASP A 5 9.61 0.40 2.62
CA ASP A 5 9.06 0.16 3.97
C ASP A 5 9.77 0.95 5.09
N GLY A 6 10.54 1.98 4.74
CA GLY A 6 11.27 2.81 5.70
C GLY A 6 11.68 4.15 5.12
N ALA A 7 11.78 5.17 5.99
CA ALA A 7 12.16 6.53 5.61
C ALA A 7 13.68 6.65 5.36
N THR A 8 14.46 5.77 5.97
CA THR A 8 15.92 5.69 5.85
C THR A 8 16.35 4.30 5.38
N GLY A 9 17.60 4.20 4.96
CA GLY A 9 18.19 2.92 4.57
C GLY A 9 18.22 1.93 5.73
N GLU A 10 18.51 2.37 6.95
CA GLU A 10 18.57 1.52 8.15
C GLU A 10 17.23 0.84 8.41
N ILE A 11 16.12 1.61 8.39
CA ILE A 11 14.78 1.07 8.65
C ILE A 11 14.34 0.18 7.49
N HIS A 12 14.47 0.66 6.24
CA HIS A 12 14.04 -0.08 5.07
C HIS A 12 14.79 -1.42 4.95
N ASP A 13 16.12 -1.40 5.03
CA ASP A 13 16.96 -2.57 4.87
C ASP A 13 16.76 -3.58 6.02
N SER A 14 16.48 -3.09 7.24
CA SER A 14 16.13 -3.93 8.39
C SER A 14 14.81 -4.67 8.16
N VAL A 15 13.74 -3.95 7.79
CA VAL A 15 12.43 -4.55 7.49
C VAL A 15 12.54 -5.55 6.33
N ARG A 16 13.30 -5.21 5.29
CA ARG A 16 13.50 -6.04 4.10
C ARG A 16 14.57 -7.12 4.27
N ARG A 17 15.27 -7.15 5.40
CA ARG A 17 16.39 -8.06 5.70
C ARG A 17 17.46 -8.08 4.61
N MET A 18 17.75 -6.92 4.03
CA MET A 18 18.69 -6.77 2.92
C MET A 18 19.47 -5.46 3.01
N LYS A 19 20.70 -5.54 3.51
CA LYS A 19 21.62 -4.39 3.60
C LYS A 19 21.93 -3.82 2.21
N GLY A 20 21.85 -2.49 2.08
CA GLY A 20 22.12 -1.73 0.87
C GLY A 20 20.97 -1.69 -0.13
N LEU A 21 19.80 -2.27 0.19
CA LEU A 21 18.68 -2.32 -0.75
C LEU A 21 18.12 -0.93 -1.03
N TYR A 22 17.91 -0.12 0.01
CA TYR A 22 17.39 1.24 -0.13
C TYR A 22 18.28 2.11 -1.03
N ALA A 23 19.60 2.07 -0.80
CA ALA A 23 20.57 2.79 -1.62
C ALA A 23 20.55 2.32 -3.08
N ARG A 24 20.39 1.01 -3.32
CA ARG A 24 20.26 0.45 -4.67
C ARG A 24 18.99 0.95 -5.36
N ILE A 25 17.87 1.04 -4.63
CA ILE A 25 16.60 1.57 -5.15
C ILE A 25 16.76 3.03 -5.56
N LEU A 26 17.32 3.88 -4.70
CA LEU A 26 17.56 5.30 -5.00
C LEU A 26 18.41 5.48 -6.26
N LYS A 27 19.52 4.73 -6.36
CA LYS A 27 20.40 4.76 -7.53
C LYS A 27 19.63 4.41 -8.81
N HIS A 28 18.93 3.28 -8.83
CA HIS A 28 18.23 2.81 -10.01
C HIS A 28 17.06 3.73 -10.39
N LEU A 29 16.35 4.29 -9.42
CA LEU A 29 15.29 5.26 -9.66
C LEU A 29 15.84 6.54 -10.29
N ALA A 30 16.92 7.09 -9.75
CA ALA A 30 17.56 8.27 -10.31
C ALA A 30 18.04 8.03 -11.75
N THR A 31 18.69 6.89 -12.01
CA THR A 31 19.10 6.51 -13.37
C THR A 31 17.91 6.36 -14.30
N ALA A 32 16.84 5.68 -13.88
CA ALA A 32 15.65 5.50 -14.70
C ALA A 32 14.99 6.86 -15.02
N ARG A 33 14.82 7.74 -14.02
CA ARG A 33 14.23 9.07 -14.22
C ARG A 33 15.08 10.00 -15.09
N SER A 34 16.40 9.81 -15.13
CA SER A 34 17.25 10.54 -16.10
C SER A 34 17.03 10.11 -17.55
N GLY A 35 16.50 8.90 -17.77
CA GLY A 35 16.25 8.35 -19.10
C GLY A 35 14.87 8.66 -19.67
N GLY A 36 13.96 9.20 -18.87
CA GLY A 36 12.61 9.54 -19.30
C GLY A 36 11.64 9.71 -18.15
N ASP A 37 10.47 10.24 -18.48
CA ASP A 37 9.39 10.45 -17.52
C ASP A 37 8.42 9.28 -17.49
N PHE A 38 8.10 8.79 -16.29
CA PHE A 38 7.13 7.72 -16.08
C PHE A 38 6.59 7.78 -14.64
N PRO A 39 5.31 7.40 -14.43
CA PRO A 39 4.71 7.44 -13.11
C PRO A 39 5.38 6.43 -12.17
N THR A 40 5.91 6.93 -11.06
CA THR A 40 6.57 6.18 -10.01
C THR A 40 5.77 6.23 -8.73
N ILE A 41 4.99 5.16 -8.48
CA ILE A 41 4.25 4.99 -7.24
C ILE A 41 5.01 4.10 -6.27
N ILE A 42 5.19 4.57 -5.05
CA ILE A 42 5.71 3.76 -3.95
C ILE A 42 4.57 2.94 -3.36
N HIS A 43 4.89 1.71 -2.98
CA HIS A 43 4.05 0.89 -2.14
C HIS A 43 4.77 0.59 -0.83
N THR A 44 4.11 0.88 0.28
CA THR A 44 4.60 0.61 1.63
C THR A 44 3.69 -0.41 2.28
N THR A 45 4.28 -1.44 2.89
CA THR A 45 3.55 -2.38 3.73
C THR A 45 3.90 -2.12 5.20
N LEU A 46 2.95 -1.54 5.92
CA LEU A 46 3.09 -1.29 7.35
C LEU A 46 2.93 -2.59 8.15
N ASN A 47 3.80 -2.78 9.12
CA ASN A 47 3.88 -3.93 10.00
C ASN A 47 4.32 -3.46 11.40
N ALA A 48 4.38 -4.37 12.38
CA ALA A 48 4.67 -4.00 13.77
C ALA A 48 6.03 -3.29 13.98
N GLN A 49 6.97 -3.40 13.04
CA GLN A 49 8.30 -2.80 13.15
C GLN A 49 8.40 -1.40 12.54
N ASN A 50 7.52 -1.02 11.60
CA ASN A 50 7.63 0.23 10.86
C ASN A 50 6.38 1.11 10.86
N TYR A 51 5.28 0.68 11.50
CA TYR A 51 4.01 1.39 11.43
C TYR A 51 4.09 2.85 11.90
N THR A 52 4.94 3.15 12.89
CA THR A 52 5.16 4.51 13.40
C THR A 52 6.00 5.40 12.48
N GLY A 53 6.64 4.84 11.45
CA GLY A 53 7.52 5.56 10.53
C GLY A 53 6.80 6.22 9.35
N LEU A 54 5.46 6.13 9.28
CA LEU A 54 4.68 6.54 8.12
C LEU A 54 4.88 8.01 7.74
N GLU A 55 4.82 8.93 8.69
CA GLU A 55 5.02 10.37 8.44
C GLU A 55 6.42 10.67 7.89
N ALA A 56 7.45 10.02 8.44
CA ALA A 56 8.82 10.17 7.96
C ALA A 56 8.98 9.63 6.53
N ILE A 57 8.32 8.51 6.19
CA ILE A 57 8.31 7.97 4.83
C ILE A 57 7.70 8.99 3.87
N LEU A 58 6.53 9.55 4.20
CA LEU A 58 5.86 10.56 3.38
C LEU A 58 6.71 11.82 3.21
N ALA A 59 7.30 12.34 4.29
CA ALA A 59 8.15 13.53 4.25
C ALA A 59 9.38 13.33 3.35
N THR A 60 10.08 12.21 3.49
CA THR A 60 11.28 11.90 2.69
C THR A 60 10.94 11.77 1.21
N TRP A 61 9.89 11.02 0.88
CA TRP A 61 9.60 10.68 -0.51
C TRP A 61 8.80 11.72 -1.27
N SER A 62 8.03 12.56 -0.57
CA SER A 62 7.36 13.70 -1.21
C SER A 62 8.34 14.80 -1.61
N SER A 63 9.48 14.91 -0.92
CA SER A 63 10.48 15.96 -1.14
C SER A 63 11.63 15.58 -2.07
N ASN A 64 11.89 14.28 -2.28
CA ASN A 64 13.07 13.84 -3.05
C ASN A 64 12.90 13.85 -4.57
N GLY A 65 11.67 14.06 -5.08
CA GLY A 65 11.37 14.14 -6.52
C GLY A 65 11.54 12.82 -7.28
N LEU A 66 11.76 11.69 -6.60
CA LEU A 66 11.94 10.38 -7.23
C LEU A 66 10.64 9.59 -7.36
N ALA A 67 9.59 9.97 -6.64
CA ALA A 67 8.28 9.34 -6.69
C ALA A 67 7.18 10.39 -6.89
N ASP A 68 6.07 9.95 -7.49
CA ASP A 68 4.91 10.79 -7.80
C ASP A 68 3.74 10.50 -6.85
N GLY A 69 3.85 9.47 -6.00
CA GLY A 69 2.86 9.15 -4.98
C GLY A 69 3.17 7.89 -4.18
N ILE A 70 2.41 7.66 -3.11
CA ILE A 70 2.51 6.50 -2.22
C ILE A 70 1.15 5.86 -2.00
N MET A 71 1.13 4.53 -2.02
CA MET A 71 0.02 3.69 -1.56
C MET A 71 0.45 2.84 -0.37
N ILE A 72 -0.45 2.66 0.59
CA ILE A 72 -0.18 1.95 1.84
C ILE A 72 -1.02 0.68 1.90
N SER A 73 -0.36 -0.44 2.19
CA SER A 73 -0.99 -1.65 2.72
C SER A 73 -0.61 -1.81 4.19
N THR A 74 -1.40 -2.56 4.95
CA THR A 74 -0.92 -3.18 6.20
C THR A 74 -0.61 -4.65 5.95
N LEU A 75 0.28 -5.24 6.77
CA LEU A 75 0.59 -6.66 6.69
C LEU A 75 -0.70 -7.47 6.80
N THR A 76 -0.88 -8.42 5.87
CA THR A 76 -1.92 -9.45 5.96
C THR A 76 -1.26 -10.73 6.46
N PRO A 77 -1.66 -11.27 7.62
CA PRO A 77 -1.14 -12.56 8.08
C PRO A 77 -1.43 -13.65 7.06
N ILE A 78 -0.47 -14.55 6.86
CA ILE A 78 -0.61 -15.73 5.98
C ILE A 78 -0.38 -16.95 6.85
N ARG A 79 -1.35 -17.86 6.91
CA ARG A 79 -1.22 -19.09 7.71
C ARG A 79 0.02 -19.89 7.30
N ASP A 80 0.72 -20.41 8.29
CA ASP A 80 1.93 -21.22 8.14
C ASP A 80 3.08 -20.51 7.40
N ALA A 81 3.04 -19.17 7.34
CA ALA A 81 4.05 -18.36 6.66
C ALA A 81 4.28 -17.04 7.40
N GLY A 82 5.47 -16.47 7.21
CA GLY A 82 5.83 -15.19 7.80
C GLY A 82 6.37 -15.31 9.22
N ASP A 83 6.69 -14.15 9.77
CA ASP A 83 7.28 -14.00 11.09
C ASP A 83 6.32 -13.16 11.93
N GLU A 84 5.82 -13.75 13.02
CA GLU A 84 4.81 -13.14 13.89
C GLU A 84 5.30 -11.82 14.51
N SER A 85 6.61 -11.56 14.56
CA SER A 85 7.15 -10.28 15.01
C SER A 85 6.80 -9.10 14.09
N TYR A 86 6.32 -9.37 12.87
CA TYR A 86 5.78 -8.33 11.97
C TYR A 86 4.26 -8.16 12.10
N ARG A 87 3.55 -9.08 12.76
CA ARG A 87 2.09 -9.04 12.86
C ARG A 87 1.63 -7.85 13.69
N LEU A 88 0.69 -7.09 13.14
CA LEU A 88 0.13 -5.92 13.80
C LEU A 88 -0.90 -6.32 14.86
N SER A 89 -0.84 -5.70 16.04
CA SER A 89 -1.93 -5.79 17.02
C SER A 89 -3.17 -5.01 16.54
N ARG A 90 -4.33 -5.28 17.14
CA ARG A 90 -5.56 -4.53 16.83
C ARG A 90 -5.37 -3.04 17.07
N GLU A 91 -4.74 -2.67 18.18
CA GLU A 91 -4.47 -1.29 18.58
C GLU A 91 -3.55 -0.59 17.57
N GLN A 92 -2.50 -1.27 17.11
CA GLN A 92 -1.62 -0.75 16.07
C GLN A 92 -2.38 -0.50 14.77
N ARG A 93 -3.30 -1.39 14.40
CA ARG A 93 -4.14 -1.22 13.20
C ARG A 93 -5.11 -0.04 13.33
N VAL A 94 -5.74 0.15 14.50
CA VAL A 94 -6.56 1.34 14.79
C VAL A 94 -5.71 2.61 14.66
N TRP A 95 -4.52 2.59 15.27
CA TRP A 95 -3.58 3.71 15.22
C TRP A 95 -3.18 4.05 13.77
N ILE A 96 -2.84 3.06 12.95
CA ILE A 96 -2.48 3.25 11.53
C ILE A 96 -3.58 3.97 10.77
N VAL A 97 -4.84 3.56 10.95
CA VAL A 97 -5.97 4.21 10.26
C VAL A 97 -6.11 5.66 10.71
N SER A 98 -6.02 5.93 12.01
CA SER A 98 -6.08 7.28 12.54
C SER A 98 -4.96 8.16 11.99
N ASP A 99 -3.74 7.64 11.95
CA ASP A 99 -2.57 8.38 11.48
C ASP A 99 -2.61 8.62 9.97
N LEU A 100 -3.05 7.64 9.18
CA LEU A 100 -3.28 7.81 7.74
C LEU A 100 -4.32 8.89 7.44
N LEU A 101 -5.42 8.95 8.19
CA LEU A 101 -6.44 10.00 8.02
C LEU A 101 -5.89 11.38 8.34
N ARG A 102 -5.11 11.51 9.42
CA ARG A 102 -4.39 12.75 9.75
C ARG A 102 -3.44 13.14 8.61
N LEU A 103 -2.58 12.23 8.18
CA LEU A 103 -1.57 12.46 7.15
C LEU A 103 -2.16 12.72 5.77
N LYS A 104 -3.35 12.19 5.47
CA LYS A 104 -4.05 12.51 4.22
C LYS A 104 -4.33 14.01 4.08
N SER A 105 -4.58 14.72 5.17
CA SER A 105 -4.75 16.18 5.14
C SER A 105 -3.46 16.94 4.84
N HIS A 106 -2.31 16.40 5.25
CA HIS A 106 -0.98 16.99 5.03
C HIS A 106 -0.38 16.63 3.66
N TYR A 107 -0.72 15.45 3.13
CA TYR A 107 -0.19 14.92 1.86
C TYR A 107 -1.32 14.53 0.89
N PRO A 108 -2.27 15.44 0.55
CA PRO A 108 -3.51 15.09 -0.14
C PRO A 108 -3.29 14.48 -1.53
N ASN A 109 -2.28 14.95 -2.28
CA ASN A 109 -2.00 14.44 -3.64
C ASN A 109 -0.98 13.30 -3.64
N PHE A 110 -0.09 13.28 -2.64
CA PHE A 110 1.02 12.31 -2.59
C PHE A 110 0.62 11.00 -1.90
N LEU A 111 -0.21 11.05 -0.86
CA LEU A 111 -0.87 9.86 -0.31
C LEU A 111 -2.06 9.51 -1.22
N CYS A 112 -1.84 8.59 -2.16
CA CYS A 112 -2.79 8.23 -3.23
C CYS A 112 -4.01 7.41 -2.75
N MET A 113 -4.26 7.36 -1.44
CA MET A 113 -5.43 6.72 -0.86
C MET A 113 -6.52 7.76 -0.55
N THR A 114 -7.77 7.45 -0.84
CA THR A 114 -8.90 8.24 -0.36
C THR A 114 -9.16 7.96 1.11
N GLU A 115 -9.85 8.86 1.83
CA GLU A 115 -10.27 8.56 3.21
C GLU A 115 -11.13 7.30 3.31
N ALA A 116 -11.98 7.06 2.30
CA ALA A 116 -12.81 5.86 2.24
C ALA A 116 -11.97 4.58 2.10
N MET A 117 -10.87 4.62 1.36
CA MET A 117 -9.92 3.50 1.29
C MET A 117 -9.22 3.31 2.64
N ILE A 118 -8.74 4.39 3.26
CA ILE A 118 -8.04 4.34 4.55
C ILE A 118 -8.95 3.74 5.64
N ARG A 119 -10.21 4.17 5.74
CA ARG A 119 -11.17 3.66 6.73
C ARG A 119 -11.45 2.17 6.59
N ARG A 120 -11.26 1.57 5.39
CA ARG A 120 -11.43 0.12 5.19
C ARG A 120 -10.32 -0.73 5.80
N LEU A 121 -9.17 -0.14 6.12
CA LEU A 121 -8.11 -0.86 6.84
C LEU A 121 -8.45 -1.06 8.33
N HIS A 122 -9.48 -0.38 8.85
CA HIS A 122 -9.86 -0.43 10.26
C HIS A 122 -10.28 -1.84 10.67
N PRO A 123 -9.84 -2.34 11.84
CA PRO A 123 -10.16 -3.70 12.27
C PRO A 123 -11.66 -4.00 12.36
N ASP A 124 -12.49 -3.04 12.76
CA ASP A 124 -13.96 -3.22 12.76
C ASP A 124 -14.53 -3.52 11.36
N HIS A 125 -13.87 -3.07 10.30
CA HIS A 125 -14.24 -3.37 8.93
C HIS A 125 -13.68 -4.73 8.50
N THR A 126 -12.38 -4.95 8.66
CA THR A 126 -11.73 -6.16 8.17
C THR A 126 -12.16 -7.40 8.95
N GLU A 127 -12.57 -7.30 10.21
CA GLU A 127 -13.00 -8.47 10.99
C GLU A 127 -14.20 -9.20 10.37
N ARG A 128 -14.95 -8.51 9.50
CA ARG A 128 -16.08 -9.05 8.73
C ARG A 128 -15.68 -9.48 7.31
N PHE A 129 -14.43 -9.26 6.91
CA PHE A 129 -13.96 -9.59 5.57
C PHE A 129 -13.86 -11.10 5.39
N GLN A 130 -14.33 -11.56 4.24
CA GLN A 130 -14.27 -12.93 3.80
C GLN A 130 -14.22 -12.97 2.26
N PRO A 131 -13.71 -14.04 1.64
CA PRO A 131 -13.53 -14.11 0.19
C PRO A 131 -14.80 -13.78 -0.60
N ALA A 132 -15.97 -14.21 -0.14
CA ALA A 132 -17.26 -13.93 -0.78
C ALA A 132 -17.62 -12.43 -0.85
N LEU A 133 -17.05 -11.61 0.04
CA LEU A 133 -17.24 -10.16 0.08
C LEU A 133 -16.10 -9.38 -0.58
N CYS A 134 -15.02 -10.06 -0.98
CA CYS A 134 -13.82 -9.45 -1.53
C CYS A 134 -13.84 -9.49 -3.06
N ASP A 135 -13.89 -8.33 -3.71
CA ASP A 135 -13.88 -8.26 -5.18
C ASP A 135 -12.59 -8.83 -5.79
N THR A 136 -11.45 -8.65 -5.12
CA THR A 136 -10.19 -9.28 -5.55
C THR A 136 -10.35 -10.78 -5.62
N ALA A 137 -11.01 -11.39 -4.63
CA ALA A 137 -11.18 -12.84 -4.61
C ALA A 137 -12.22 -13.39 -5.59
N ARG A 138 -13.11 -12.52 -6.06
CA ARG A 138 -14.18 -12.89 -6.99
C ARG A 138 -13.79 -12.69 -8.45
N TRP A 139 -12.95 -11.70 -8.73
CA TRP A 139 -12.75 -11.22 -10.10
C TRP A 139 -11.30 -11.20 -10.56
N ILE A 140 -10.32 -11.34 -9.66
CA ILE A 140 -8.90 -11.28 -10.01
C ILE A 140 -8.29 -12.66 -9.93
N GLU A 141 -7.75 -13.12 -11.06
CA GLU A 141 -6.98 -14.35 -11.16
C GLU A 141 -5.50 -14.07 -10.90
N SER A 142 -4.86 -14.95 -10.13
CA SER A 142 -3.44 -14.84 -9.77
C SER A 142 -2.73 -16.13 -10.14
N TYR A 143 -1.47 -16.01 -10.57
CA TYR A 143 -0.64 -17.14 -10.99
C TYR A 143 0.73 -17.01 -10.35
N ASP A 144 1.33 -18.14 -9.98
CA ASP A 144 2.71 -18.18 -9.49
C ASP A 144 3.73 -18.10 -10.64
N ALA A 145 5.01 -18.08 -10.31
CA ALA A 145 6.09 -17.99 -11.29
C ALA A 145 6.17 -19.19 -12.26
N ALA A 146 5.53 -20.32 -11.93
CA ALA A 146 5.43 -21.50 -12.78
C ALA A 146 4.14 -21.49 -13.64
N GLY A 147 3.32 -20.45 -13.54
CA GLY A 147 2.05 -20.34 -14.24
C GLY A 147 0.91 -21.14 -13.61
N LYS A 148 1.09 -21.68 -12.40
CA LYS A 148 0.02 -22.36 -11.67
C LYS A 148 -0.88 -21.31 -11.02
N ARG A 149 -2.19 -21.50 -11.16
CA ARG A 149 -3.20 -20.64 -10.52
C ARG A 149 -3.04 -20.67 -8.99
N VAL A 150 -2.98 -19.49 -8.39
CA VAL A 150 -3.04 -19.27 -6.95
C VAL A 150 -4.51 -19.07 -6.56
N PRO A 151 -5.07 -19.88 -5.63
CA PRO A 151 -6.46 -19.76 -5.24
C PRO A 151 -6.74 -18.48 -4.45
N GLN A 152 -8.00 -18.06 -4.41
CA GLN A 152 -8.50 -16.91 -3.64
C GLN A 152 -7.95 -15.54 -4.06
N CYS A 153 -6.66 -15.25 -3.94
CA CYS A 153 -6.06 -14.00 -4.38
C CYS A 153 -4.53 -14.16 -4.50
N VAL A 154 -3.80 -13.09 -4.78
CA VAL A 154 -2.32 -13.12 -4.84
C VAL A 154 -1.66 -13.62 -3.54
N LEU A 155 -2.37 -13.53 -2.40
CA LEU A 155 -1.90 -14.01 -1.09
C LEU A 155 -2.35 -15.44 -0.77
N SER A 156 -2.97 -16.15 -1.72
CA SER A 156 -3.55 -17.49 -1.57
C SER A 156 -4.76 -17.59 -0.62
N ASP A 157 -5.31 -18.79 -0.49
CA ASP A 157 -6.33 -19.20 0.49
C ASP A 157 -5.78 -19.30 1.93
N LYS A 158 -4.47 -19.05 2.11
CA LYS A 158 -3.83 -18.96 3.42
C LYS A 158 -3.93 -17.57 4.05
N ALA A 159 -4.28 -16.54 3.28
CA ALA A 159 -4.42 -15.19 3.81
C ALA A 159 -5.52 -15.10 4.87
N ASP A 160 -5.22 -14.46 6.01
CA ASP A 160 -6.22 -14.15 7.02
C ASP A 160 -7.04 -12.93 6.58
N CYS A 161 -8.21 -13.19 5.98
CA CYS A 161 -9.08 -12.12 5.50
C CYS A 161 -9.56 -11.18 6.62
N LYS A 162 -9.62 -11.64 7.87
CA LYS A 162 -10.08 -10.82 9.00
C LYS A 162 -9.09 -9.72 9.39
N GLU A 163 -7.85 -9.87 8.93
CA GLU A 163 -6.76 -8.92 9.11
C GLU A 163 -6.21 -8.43 7.75
N CYS A 164 -7.02 -8.51 6.69
CA CYS A 164 -6.58 -8.12 5.35
C CYS A 164 -6.20 -6.63 5.30
N GLY A 165 -4.98 -6.36 4.88
CA GLY A 165 -4.41 -5.02 4.73
C GLY A 165 -4.09 -4.63 3.28
N CYS A 166 -4.56 -5.39 2.30
CA CYS A 166 -4.22 -5.20 0.90
C CYS A 166 -4.83 -3.92 0.33
N ILE A 167 -4.01 -3.03 -0.25
CA ILE A 167 -4.50 -1.83 -0.93
C ILE A 167 -5.57 -2.13 -2.00
N ILE A 168 -5.45 -3.26 -2.73
CA ILE A 168 -6.37 -3.62 -3.81
C ILE A 168 -7.79 -3.84 -3.31
N THR A 169 -7.96 -4.42 -2.11
CA THR A 169 -9.31 -4.60 -1.53
C THR A 169 -9.91 -3.27 -1.12
N THR A 170 -9.11 -2.34 -0.59
CA THR A 170 -9.59 -1.01 -0.23
C THR A 170 -9.98 -0.18 -1.46
N LEU A 171 -9.30 -0.38 -2.59
CA LEU A 171 -9.58 0.25 -3.88
C LEU A 171 -10.91 -0.24 -4.48
N SER A 172 -11.08 -1.56 -4.58
CA SER A 172 -12.25 -2.16 -5.24
C SER A 172 -13.55 -2.00 -4.45
N ASP A 173 -13.49 -2.07 -3.12
CA ASP A 173 -14.67 -1.78 -2.32
C ASP A 173 -14.98 -0.27 -2.31
N GLY A 174 -13.94 0.57 -2.44
CA GLY A 174 -14.00 2.04 -2.52
C GLY A 174 -14.96 2.57 -3.57
N THR A 175 -14.87 2.00 -4.76
CA THR A 175 -15.62 2.43 -5.95
C THR A 175 -17.11 2.13 -5.88
N LYS A 176 -17.55 1.19 -5.04
CA LYS A 176 -18.97 0.84 -4.89
C LYS A 176 -19.81 1.85 -4.09
N ARG A 177 -19.18 2.78 -3.36
CA ARG A 177 -19.88 3.78 -2.52
C ARG A 177 -19.46 5.23 -2.77
N SER A 178 -18.49 5.46 -3.64
CA SER A 178 -18.11 6.78 -4.12
C SER A 178 -19.22 7.36 -5.00
N SER A 179 -19.73 8.55 -4.65
CA SER A 179 -20.52 9.34 -5.60
C SER A 179 -19.67 9.63 -6.84
N ILE A 180 -20.33 9.80 -7.99
CA ILE A 180 -19.71 10.10 -9.30
C ILE A 180 -18.61 11.19 -9.20
N GLY A 181 -18.76 12.15 -8.27
CA GLY A 181 -17.75 13.19 -8.00
C GLY A 181 -16.39 12.66 -7.52
N SER A 182 -16.35 11.73 -6.57
CA SER A 182 -15.07 11.19 -6.04
C SER A 182 -14.36 10.24 -7.02
N MET A 183 -15.11 9.61 -7.92
CA MET A 183 -14.55 8.82 -9.03
C MET A 183 -13.93 9.74 -10.09
N LEU A 184 -14.57 10.88 -10.39
CA LEU A 184 -14.03 11.93 -11.28
C LEU A 184 -12.84 12.67 -10.66
N GLU A 185 -12.77 12.83 -9.34
CA GLU A 185 -11.58 13.38 -8.67
C GLU A 185 -10.41 12.40 -8.71
N THR A 186 -10.64 11.11 -8.50
CA THR A 186 -9.56 10.09 -8.54
C THR A 186 -9.06 9.90 -9.98
N ALA A 187 -9.99 9.78 -10.94
CA ALA A 187 -9.67 9.71 -12.37
C ALA A 187 -9.09 11.04 -12.88
N GLY A 188 -9.57 12.19 -12.38
CA GLY A 188 -9.07 13.51 -12.72
C GLY A 188 -7.71 13.82 -12.10
N THR A 189 -7.39 13.25 -10.94
CA THR A 189 -6.04 13.32 -10.35
C THR A 189 -5.10 12.43 -11.14
N MET A 190 -5.49 11.20 -11.49
CA MET A 190 -4.72 10.36 -12.41
C MET A 190 -4.52 11.00 -13.79
N MET A 191 -5.59 11.57 -14.38
CA MET A 191 -5.53 12.25 -15.68
C MET A 191 -4.72 13.54 -15.61
N LYS A 192 -4.86 14.39 -14.58
CA LYS A 192 -4.04 15.61 -14.45
C LYS A 192 -2.56 15.29 -14.28
N THR A 193 -2.20 14.19 -13.61
CA THR A 193 -0.82 13.71 -13.58
C THR A 193 -0.34 13.23 -14.97
N LEU A 194 -1.26 12.84 -15.86
CA LEU A 194 -1.01 12.45 -17.25
C LEU A 194 -1.14 13.61 -18.27
N THR A 195 -1.82 14.72 -17.95
CA THR A 195 -2.12 15.82 -18.89
C THR A 195 -1.59 17.20 -18.49
N LEU A 196 -1.00 17.36 -17.29
CA LEU A 196 -0.14 18.51 -16.97
C LEU A 196 1.33 18.18 -17.25
N ARG A 197 1.62 17.65 -18.43
CA ARG A 197 2.93 17.65 -19.10
C ARG A 197 2.72 17.67 -20.61
#